data_AF-E9IS83-F1
#
_entry.id   AF-E9IS83-F1
#
_cell.length_a   1.000
_cell.length_b   1.000
_cell.length_c   1.000
_cell.angle_alpha   90.00
_cell.angle_beta   90.00
_cell.angle_gamma   90.00
#
_symmetry.space_group_name_H-M   'P 1'
#
loop_
_entity.id
_entity.type
_entity.pdbx_description
1 polymer ?
#
loop_
_entity_poly.entity_id
_entity_poly.type
_entity_poly.pdbx_seq_one_letter_code
_entity_poly.pdbx_strand_id
1 'polypeptide(L)'
;NHWLEGVVPLYRKVNEEEFELVNGNWKYGSYFSTLLTQSNLYLPWVKHRLQLDGVTFKQKKLDSLKELIDEYDVIINCTGLGARKLCNDRRLVALRGQVLK
;
A
#
# COMPACT_ATOMS: atom_id res chain seq x y z
N ASN A 1 14.81 -13.67 7.01
CA ASN A 1 13.60 -12.94 7.43
C ASN A 1 12.47 -13.88 7.16
N HIS A 2 12.04 -14.62 8.19
CA HIS A 2 11.12 -15.74 8.02
C HIS A 2 9.75 -15.32 7.45
N TRP A 3 9.39 -14.03 7.55
CA TRP A 3 8.17 -13.50 6.96
C TRP A 3 8.19 -13.46 5.42
N LEU A 4 9.36 -13.44 4.79
CA LEU A 4 9.50 -13.36 3.33
C LEU A 4 9.73 -14.72 2.67
N GLU A 5 10.37 -15.66 3.38
CA GLU A 5 10.86 -16.94 2.83
C GLU A 5 9.79 -17.78 2.12
N GLY A 6 8.55 -17.77 2.60
CA GLY A 6 7.42 -18.48 1.98
C GLY A 6 6.53 -17.63 1.07
N VAL A 7 6.83 -16.34 0.90
CA VAL A 7 5.97 -15.38 0.18
C VAL A 7 6.55 -14.98 -1.17
N VAL A 8 7.87 -14.90 -1.26
CA VAL A 8 8.56 -14.51 -2.50
C VAL A 8 9.08 -15.74 -3.26
N PRO A 9 9.10 -15.72 -4.60
CA PRO A 9 9.52 -16.87 -5.41
C PRO A 9 10.99 -17.26 -5.22
N LEU A 10 11.82 -16.32 -4.77
CA LEU A 10 13.22 -16.54 -4.48
C LEU A 10 13.59 -15.74 -3.24
N TYR A 11 14.08 -16.42 -2.21
CA TYR A 11 14.66 -15.82 -1.01
C TYR A 11 15.89 -16.61 -0.59
N ARG A 12 17.00 -15.92 -0.35
CA ARG A 12 18.22 -16.53 0.19
C ARG A 12 19.08 -15.51 0.92
N LYS A 13 20.09 -16.01 1.63
CA LYS A 13 21.18 -15.15 2.12
C LYS A 13 21.99 -14.62 0.93
N VAL A 14 22.53 -13.41 1.12
CA VAL A 14 23.49 -12.79 0.20
C VAL A 14 24.81 -13.57 0.27
N ASN A 15 25.48 -13.74 -0.87
CA ASN A 15 26.80 -14.38 -0.94
C ASN A 15 27.94 -13.35 -0.80
N GLU A 16 29.19 -13.81 -0.68
CA GLU A 16 30.34 -12.93 -0.46
C GLU A 16 30.53 -11.91 -1.62
N GLU A 17 30.41 -12.35 -2.87
CA GLU A 17 30.55 -11.49 -4.05
C GLU A 17 29.51 -10.35 -4.08
N GLU A 18 28.27 -10.63 -3.67
CA GLU A 18 27.19 -9.66 -3.61
C GLU A 18 27.37 -8.62 -2.48
N PHE A 19 28.07 -8.98 -1.40
CA PHE A 19 28.44 -8.01 -0.36
C PHE A 19 29.49 -7.01 -0.86
N GLU A 20 30.43 -7.46 -1.68
CA GLU A 20 31.46 -6.59 -2.27
C GLU A 20 30.84 -5.54 -3.22
N LEU A 21 29.77 -5.88 -3.93
CA LEU A 21 29.06 -4.95 -4.84
C LEU A 21 28.55 -3.67 -4.16
N VAL A 22 28.29 -3.74 -2.86
CA VAL A 22 27.74 -2.61 -2.08
C VAL A 22 28.79 -1.97 -1.16
N ASN A 23 30.08 -2.19 -1.44
CA ASN A 23 31.24 -1.55 -0.79
C ASN A 23 31.17 -1.55 0.75
N GLY A 24 30.76 -2.67 1.36
CA GLY A 24 30.29 -2.59 2.74
C GLY A 24 30.78 -3.69 3.67
N ASN A 25 31.17 -3.24 4.88
CA ASN A 25 31.34 -4.06 6.09
C ASN A 25 29.96 -4.41 6.69
N TRP A 26 29.09 -5.06 5.91
CA TRP A 26 27.75 -5.45 6.33
C TRP A 26 27.77 -6.82 7.01
N LYS A 27 27.09 -6.94 8.15
CA LYS A 27 27.05 -8.22 8.90
C LYS A 27 26.10 -9.26 8.29
N TYR A 28 25.02 -8.81 7.63
CA TYR A 28 23.97 -9.67 7.10
C TYR A 28 23.32 -9.04 5.87
N GLY A 29 22.79 -9.90 4.98
CA GLY A 29 22.11 -9.50 3.75
C GLY A 29 21.11 -10.57 3.32
N SER A 30 20.05 -10.15 2.65
CA SER A 30 19.07 -11.05 2.01
C SER A 30 18.90 -10.68 0.55
N TYR A 31 18.97 -11.69 -0.32
CA TYR A 31 18.64 -11.58 -1.72
C TYR A 31 17.23 -12.13 -1.93
N PHE A 32 16.40 -11.42 -2.68
CA PHE A 32 15.08 -11.90 -3.07
C PHE A 32 14.60 -11.29 -4.37
N SER A 33 13.72 -12.01 -5.06
CA SER A 33 13.00 -11.49 -6.23
C SER A 33 11.55 -11.18 -5.85
N THR A 34 11.06 -10.00 -6.23
CA THR A 34 9.69 -9.56 -5.92
C THR A 34 9.09 -8.77 -7.08
N LEU A 35 7.81 -8.42 -6.96
CA LEU A 35 7.11 -7.55 -7.90
C LEU A 35 7.19 -6.10 -7.45
N LEU A 36 7.45 -5.21 -8.40
CA LEU A 36 7.31 -3.78 -8.21
C LEU A 36 5.94 -3.32 -8.72
N THR A 37 5.15 -2.70 -7.88
CA THR A 37 3.89 -2.05 -8.29
C THR A 37 4.06 -0.54 -8.23
N GLN A 38 3.89 0.12 -9.37
CA GLN A 38 3.93 1.57 -9.46
C GLN A 38 2.51 2.14 -9.36
N SER A 39 2.21 2.83 -8.26
CA SER A 39 0.85 3.30 -7.96
C SER A 39 0.30 4.28 -9.02
N ASN A 40 1.17 5.07 -9.65
CA ASN A 40 0.79 5.98 -10.74
C ASN A 40 0.33 5.25 -12.01
N LEU A 41 0.69 3.98 -12.20
CA LEU A 41 0.19 3.14 -13.30
C LEU A 41 -0.97 2.26 -12.84
N TYR A 42 -0.85 1.67 -11.65
CA TYR A 42 -1.84 0.73 -11.13
C TYR A 42 -3.18 1.39 -10.80
N LEU A 43 -3.18 2.58 -10.19
CA LEU A 43 -4.42 3.26 -9.78
C LEU A 43 -5.28 3.70 -10.98
N PRO A 44 -4.73 4.29 -12.07
CA PRO A 44 -5.49 4.54 -13.29
C PRO A 44 -6.01 3.26 -13.94
N TRP A 45 -5.19 2.20 -13.99
CA TRP A 45 -5.58 0.92 -14.58
C TRP A 45 -6.77 0.30 -13.83
N VAL A 46 -6.72 0.21 -12.49
CA VAL A 46 -7.80 -0.39 -11.71
C VAL A 46 -9.06 0.47 -11.77
N LYS A 47 -8.93 1.82 -11.76
CA LYS A 47 -10.08 2.71 -11.95
C LYS A 47 -10.77 2.46 -13.28
N HIS A 48 -10.00 2.34 -14.37
CA HIS A 48 -10.54 2.05 -15.69
C HIS A 48 -11.26 0.70 -15.75
N ARG A 49 -10.65 -0.34 -15.16
CA ARG A 49 -11.28 -1.67 -15.04
C ARG A 49 -12.62 -1.60 -14.31
N LEU A 50 -12.68 -0.91 -13.17
CA LEU A 50 -13.91 -0.75 -12.40
C LEU A 50 -14.98 0.02 -13.18
N GLN A 51 -14.60 1.04 -13.97
CA GLN A 51 -15.54 1.77 -14.83
C GLN A 51 -16.13 0.87 -15.92
N LEU A 52 -15.33 -0.02 -16.53
CA LEU A 52 -15.82 -1.02 -17.49
C LEU A 52 -16.78 -2.01 -16.84
N ASP A 53 -16.59 -2.32 -15.56
CA ASP A 53 -17.48 -3.17 -14.76
C ASP A 53 -18.71 -2.40 -14.21
N GLY A 54 -18.92 -1.15 -14.63
CA GLY A 54 -20.10 -0.34 -14.30
C GLY A 54 -20.02 0.45 -12.99
N VAL A 55 -18.85 0.50 -12.33
CA VAL A 55 -18.68 1.26 -11.09
C VAL A 55 -18.75 2.76 -11.36
N THR A 56 -19.62 3.44 -10.62
CA THR A 56 -19.75 4.91 -10.66
C THR A 56 -18.79 5.57 -9.66
N PHE A 57 -17.93 6.46 -10.14
CA PHE A 57 -17.03 7.26 -9.30
C PHE A 57 -17.65 8.63 -9.03
N LYS A 58 -17.82 8.98 -7.75
CA LYS A 58 -18.28 10.30 -7.30
C LYS A 58 -17.19 10.98 -6.47
N GLN A 59 -16.84 12.23 -6.83
CA GLN A 59 -15.96 13.04 -6.00
C GLN A 59 -16.81 13.77 -4.96
N LYS A 60 -16.73 13.35 -3.69
CA LYS A 60 -17.47 13.93 -2.57
C LYS A 60 -16.56 13.95 -1.35
N LYS A 61 -16.55 15.07 -0.62
CA LYS A 61 -15.97 15.13 0.73
C LYS A 61 -17.06 14.72 1.72
N LEU A 62 -16.71 13.87 2.68
CA LEU A 62 -17.60 13.43 3.74
C LEU A 62 -17.04 13.96 5.07
N ASP A 63 -17.90 14.56 5.88
CA ASP A 63 -17.60 14.91 7.26
C ASP A 63 -18.23 13.90 8.24
N SER A 64 -19.15 13.05 7.77
CA SER A 64 -19.70 11.91 8.50
C SER A 64 -20.13 10.75 7.57
N LEU A 65 -20.00 9.51 8.03
CA LEU A 65 -20.55 8.34 7.32
C LEU A 65 -22.08 8.34 7.28
N LYS A 66 -22.74 9.08 8.19
CA LYS A 66 -24.20 9.22 8.21
C LYS A 66 -24.74 9.89 6.94
N GLU A 67 -23.92 10.63 6.21
CA GLU A 67 -24.30 11.26 4.93
C GLU A 67 -24.56 10.24 3.80
N LEU A 68 -24.29 8.94 4.04
CA LEU A 68 -24.41 7.88 3.05
C LEU A 68 -25.50 6.85 3.39
N ILE A 69 -26.05 6.86 4.61
CA ILE A 69 -26.90 5.76 5.10
C ILE A 69 -28.25 5.66 4.39
N ASP A 70 -28.76 6.77 3.87
CA ASP A 70 -30.01 6.80 3.11
C ASP A 70 -29.80 6.43 1.63
N GLU A 71 -28.55 6.44 1.15
CA GLU A 71 -28.19 6.17 -0.24
C GLU A 71 -27.65 4.74 -0.47
N TYR A 72 -27.04 4.11 0.54
CA TYR A 72 -26.32 2.84 0.39
C TYR A 72 -26.59 1.88 1.55
N ASP A 73 -26.79 0.59 1.24
CA ASP A 73 -27.01 -0.46 2.23
C ASP A 73 -25.74 -0.85 3.00
N VAL A 74 -24.58 -0.77 2.33
CA VAL A 74 -23.29 -1.20 2.86
C VAL A 74 -22.22 -0.14 2.58
N ILE A 75 -21.46 0.20 3.62
CA ILE A 75 -20.34 1.14 3.53
C ILE A 75 -19.04 0.40 3.83
N ILE A 76 -18.13 0.38 2.85
CA ILE A 76 -16.75 -0.12 3.03
C ILE A 76 -15.83 1.08 3.25
N ASN A 77 -15.35 1.28 4.48
CA ASN A 77 -14.52 2.43 4.83
C ASN A 77 -13.04 2.21 4.47
N CYS A 78 -12.60 2.80 3.36
CA CYS A 78 -11.21 2.77 2.88
C CYS A 78 -10.50 4.14 2.97
N THR A 79 -10.82 4.97 3.97
CA THR A 79 -10.34 6.38 4.06
C THR A 79 -8.91 6.56 4.58
N GLY A 80 -8.19 5.47 4.89
CA GLY A 80 -6.82 5.52 5.39
C GLY A 80 -6.68 6.41 6.63
N LEU A 81 -5.72 7.35 6.61
CA LEU A 81 -5.52 8.31 7.71
C LEU A 81 -6.75 9.20 7.98
N GLY A 82 -7.63 9.37 6.99
CA GLY A 82 -8.89 10.11 7.14
C GLY A 82 -9.84 9.51 8.18
N ALA A 83 -9.75 8.20 8.45
CA ALA A 83 -10.55 7.52 9.47
C ALA A 83 -10.29 8.06 10.89
N ARG A 84 -9.11 8.65 11.15
CA ARG A 84 -8.82 9.35 12.41
C ARG A 84 -9.86 10.44 12.68
N LYS A 85 -10.22 11.23 11.65
CA LYS A 85 -11.25 12.27 11.76
C LYS A 85 -12.65 11.67 11.64
N LEU A 86 -12.88 10.87 10.61
CA LEU A 86 -14.23 10.39 10.24
C LEU A 86 -14.83 9.40 11.24
N CYS A 87 -13.98 8.62 11.92
CA CYS A 87 -14.39 7.58 12.87
C CYS A 87 -13.82 7.79 14.27
N ASN A 88 -13.19 8.94 14.55
CA ASN A 88 -12.51 9.24 15.82
C ASN A 88 -11.50 8.14 16.23
N ASP A 89 -10.84 7.49 15.26
CA ASP A 89 -9.84 6.46 15.55
C ASP A 89 -8.51 7.10 15.98
N ARG A 90 -8.35 7.27 17.29
CA ARG A 90 -7.16 7.90 17.88
C ARG A 90 -5.89 7.04 17.77
N ARG A 91 -6.02 5.76 17.45
CA ARG A 91 -4.88 4.83 17.28
C ARG A 91 -4.19 5.02 15.93
N LEU A 92 -4.90 5.55 14.93
CA LEU A 92 -4.31 5.87 13.64
C LEU A 92 -3.42 7.11 13.76
N VAL A 93 -2.11 6.92 13.59
CA VAL A 93 -1.10 7.99 13.62
C VAL A 93 -0.40 8.09 12.27
N ALA A 94 -0.01 9.30 11.90
CA ALA A 94 0.73 9.53 10.65
C ALA A 94 2.22 9.22 10.85
N LEU A 95 2.80 8.45 9.93
CA LEU A 95 4.25 8.30 9.80
C LEU A 95 4.71 9.01 8.53
N ARG A 96 5.57 10.02 8.67
CA ARG A 96 6.05 10.82 7.54
C ARG A 96 7.14 10.06 6.79
N GLY A 97 6.90 9.77 5.52
CA GLY A 97 7.91 9.32 4.57
C GLY A 97 8.29 10.42 3.59
N GLN A 98 9.57 10.59 3.29
CA GLN A 98 10.07 11.51 2.29
C GLN A 98 10.95 10.75 1.30
N VAL A 99 10.71 10.94 0.01
CA VAL A 99 11.48 10.34 -1.08
C VAL A 99 12.03 11.45 -1.98
N LEU A 100 13.21 11.21 -2.55
CA LEU A 100 13.70 12.01 -3.67
C LEU A 100 13.01 11.49 -4.93
N LYS A 101 12.54 12.40 -5.78
CA LYS A 101 11.97 12.09 -7.09
C LYS A 101 12.97 12.44 -8.17
#